data_AF-R7Q8C6-F1
#
_entry.id   AF-R7Q8C6-F1
#
_cell.length_a   1.000
_cell.length_b   1.000
_cell.length_c   1.000
_cell.angle_alpha   90.00
_cell.angle_beta   90.00
_cell.angle_gamma   90.00
#
_symmetry.space_group_name_H-M   'P 1'
#
loop_
_entity.id
_entity.type
_entity.pdbx_description
1 polymer ?
#
loop_
_entity_poly.entity_id
_entity_poly.type
_entity_poly.pdbx_seq_one_letter_code
_entity_poly.pdbx_strand_id
1 'polypeptide(L)'
;MFTHFQHYKYMAFIVPALRLGVITHQPTTFLHNLPNNRCFSTRSVKTLYSACQSRPTISFSLASQESITSQPSAMSYMNADLDHIALDCKSDPLDLLDFYVSVFNFEPLKVEEFKAGTFPFPSVRTSAKTILDFFATSKDDPNPPKGLRQSNHFCFAVSKSDWDELRVRLKEKKVDTMGEPKERSGARGDGVSIYVKDPEENVVEFRYYPHEA
;
A
#
# COMPACT_ATOMS: atom_id res chain seq x y z
N MET A 1 -42.21 -18.77 -34.55
CA MET A 1 -41.52 -19.19 -33.31
C MET A 1 -40.93 -17.92 -32.71
N PHE A 2 -41.64 -17.32 -31.76
CA PHE A 2 -41.30 -16.03 -31.15
C PHE A 2 -40.30 -16.26 -30.02
N THR A 3 -39.16 -15.55 -30.02
CA THR A 3 -38.24 -15.52 -28.88
C THR A 3 -38.16 -14.08 -28.35
N HIS A 4 -38.71 -13.92 -27.14
CA HIS A 4 -38.72 -12.72 -26.31
C HIS A 4 -37.29 -12.24 -26.00
N PHE A 5 -37.00 -10.97 -26.28
CA PHE A 5 -35.88 -10.23 -25.67
C PHE A 5 -36.42 -9.42 -24.49
N GLN A 6 -36.07 -9.80 -23.27
CA GLN A 6 -36.34 -9.02 -22.06
C GLN A 6 -35.36 -7.84 -21.97
N HIS A 7 -35.89 -6.62 -22.02
CA HIS A 7 -35.17 -5.38 -21.74
C HIS A 7 -35.09 -5.15 -20.23
N TYR A 8 -33.88 -5.12 -19.66
CA TYR A 8 -33.67 -4.61 -18.31
C TYR A 8 -33.47 -3.08 -18.35
N LYS A 9 -34.49 -2.34 -17.88
CA LYS A 9 -34.41 -0.89 -17.65
C LYS A 9 -33.84 -0.64 -16.24
N TYR A 10 -32.66 -0.03 -16.14
CA TYR A 10 -32.19 0.53 -14.87
C TYR A 10 -32.79 1.92 -14.66
N MET A 11 -33.49 2.09 -13.53
CA MET A 11 -34.03 3.36 -13.04
C MET A 11 -32.93 4.15 -12.33
N ALA A 12 -32.60 5.34 -12.83
CA ALA A 12 -31.70 6.28 -12.16
C ALA A 12 -32.46 7.07 -11.08
N PHE A 13 -32.03 6.95 -9.82
CA PHE A 13 -32.46 7.83 -8.73
C PHE A 13 -31.60 9.10 -8.73
N ILE A 14 -32.26 10.25 -8.86
CA ILE A 14 -31.65 11.59 -8.74
C ILE A 14 -31.61 11.94 -7.25
N VAL A 15 -30.42 12.20 -6.70
CA VAL A 15 -30.23 12.81 -5.37
C VAL A 15 -29.62 14.21 -5.57
N PRO A 16 -30.20 15.28 -4.98
CA PRO A 16 -29.68 16.64 -5.17
C PRO A 16 -28.44 16.90 -4.30
N ALA A 17 -27.49 17.62 -4.88
CA ALA A 17 -26.23 18.04 -4.27
C ALA A 17 -26.43 19.12 -3.19
N LEU A 18 -25.90 18.90 -1.99
CA LEU A 18 -25.72 19.93 -0.98
C LEU A 18 -24.31 20.54 -1.07
N ARG A 19 -24.30 21.86 -1.25
CA ARG A 19 -23.12 22.75 -1.25
C ARG A 19 -22.67 22.96 0.19
N LEU A 20 -21.42 22.61 0.52
CA LEU A 20 -20.77 23.00 1.78
C LEU A 20 -19.59 23.93 1.47
N GLY A 21 -19.58 25.07 2.18
CA GLY A 21 -18.72 26.21 1.96
C GLY A 21 -17.26 25.99 2.33
N VAL A 22 -16.41 26.75 1.64
CA VAL A 22 -14.97 26.84 1.84
C VAL A 22 -14.72 27.69 3.09
N ILE A 23 -14.05 27.11 4.10
CA ILE A 23 -13.43 27.86 5.20
C ILE A 23 -11.93 27.89 4.92
N THR A 24 -11.39 29.09 4.76
CA THR A 24 -9.95 29.35 4.63
C THR A 24 -9.34 29.51 6.03
N HIS A 25 -8.26 28.79 6.32
CA HIS A 25 -7.43 29.04 7.50
C HIS A 25 -6.03 29.46 7.07
N GLN A 26 -5.60 30.63 7.54
CA GLN A 26 -4.22 31.11 7.43
C GLN A 26 -3.35 30.48 8.54
N PRO A 27 -2.04 30.25 8.28
CA PRO A 27 -1.12 29.79 9.30
C PRO A 27 -0.52 30.95 10.11
N THR A 28 -0.68 30.89 11.43
CA THR A 28 0.02 31.74 12.41
C THR A 28 1.44 31.24 12.61
N THR A 29 2.41 32.12 12.36
CA THR A 29 3.82 31.95 12.69
C THR A 29 4.05 32.01 14.20
N PHE A 30 4.65 30.98 14.79
CA PHE A 30 5.19 31.00 16.16
C PHE A 30 6.73 30.99 16.09
N LEU A 31 7.33 32.14 16.39
CA LEU A 31 8.75 32.28 16.70
C LEU A 31 8.93 32.02 18.20
N HIS A 32 9.65 30.95 18.57
CA HIS A 32 10.10 30.74 19.94
C HIS A 32 11.58 31.13 20.08
N ASN A 33 11.80 32.19 20.85
CA ASN A 33 13.11 32.62 21.35
C ASN A 33 13.64 31.62 22.40
N LEU A 34 14.90 31.22 22.27
CA LEU A 34 15.70 30.52 23.28
C LEU A 34 16.45 31.54 24.14
N PRO A 35 16.55 31.34 25.47
CA PRO A 35 17.62 31.93 26.27
C PRO A 35 18.66 30.87 26.68
N ASN A 36 19.91 31.22 26.39
CA ASN A 36 21.14 30.68 26.97
C ASN A 36 21.05 30.53 28.49
N ASN A 37 21.58 29.44 29.03
CA ASN A 37 22.14 29.44 30.38
C ASN A 37 23.30 28.46 30.54
N ARG A 38 24.21 28.87 31.43
CA ARG A 38 25.63 28.59 31.46
C ARG A 38 26.00 27.28 32.16
N CYS A 39 27.19 26.83 31.76
CA CYS A 39 28.09 25.87 32.37
C CYS A 39 28.37 26.14 33.87
N PHE A 40 28.40 25.09 34.70
CA PHE A 40 29.13 25.10 35.98
C PHE A 40 29.87 23.77 36.22
N SER A 41 31.20 23.93 36.18
CA SER A 41 32.29 23.30 36.93
C SER A 41 32.08 21.98 37.71
N THR A 42 33.04 21.10 37.45
CA THR A 42 33.50 19.92 38.19
C THR A 42 33.76 20.13 39.69
N ARG A 43 33.54 19.08 40.50
CA ARG A 43 34.47 18.67 41.58
C ARG A 43 34.24 17.21 42.02
N SER A 44 35.35 16.46 42.01
CA SER A 44 35.54 15.15 42.62
C SER A 44 35.80 15.31 44.12
N VAL A 45 35.28 14.40 44.96
CA VAL A 45 35.97 14.00 46.21
C VAL A 45 35.65 12.53 46.55
N LYS A 46 36.71 11.77 46.80
CA LYS A 46 36.75 10.39 47.31
C LYS A 46 36.51 10.33 48.83
N THR A 47 35.85 9.24 49.24
CA THR A 47 36.05 8.43 50.46
C THR A 47 36.02 9.09 51.85
N LEU A 48 35.06 8.65 52.70
CA LEU A 48 35.33 8.28 54.10
C LEU A 48 34.45 7.08 54.51
N TYR A 49 35.12 6.10 55.13
CA TYR A 49 34.56 4.86 55.66
C TYR A 49 34.29 5.02 57.16
N SER A 50 33.30 4.28 57.65
CA SER A 50 33.17 3.68 58.99
C SER A 50 32.22 4.31 60.04
N ALA A 51 31.36 3.40 60.52
CA ALA A 51 30.74 3.27 61.83
C ALA A 51 29.52 4.14 62.19
N CYS A 52 28.32 3.53 62.09
CA CYS A 52 27.39 3.48 63.22
C CYS A 52 26.44 2.28 63.05
N GLN A 53 26.54 1.31 63.94
CA GLN A 53 25.70 0.11 64.00
C GLN A 53 24.37 0.41 64.70
N SER A 54 23.37 -0.41 64.34
CA SER A 54 22.08 -0.65 65.00
C SER A 54 20.94 0.33 64.71
N ARG A 55 20.05 -0.07 63.79
CA ARG A 55 18.59 0.20 63.82
C ARG A 55 17.86 -0.70 62.81
N PRO A 56 16.56 -0.97 63.03
CA PRO A 56 15.95 -2.27 62.81
C PRO A 56 15.77 -2.62 61.34
N THR A 57 15.92 -3.91 61.03
CA THR A 57 15.55 -4.50 59.75
C THR A 57 14.04 -4.43 59.60
N ILE A 58 13.53 -3.37 58.99
CA ILE A 58 12.18 -3.39 58.41
C ILE A 58 12.32 -4.25 57.14
N SER A 59 11.78 -5.47 57.16
CA SER A 59 11.64 -6.25 55.94
C SER A 59 10.61 -5.57 55.06
N PHE A 60 11.06 -4.68 54.19
CA PHE A 60 10.26 -4.31 53.03
C PHE A 60 10.19 -5.55 52.14
N SER A 61 9.05 -6.23 52.20
CA SER A 61 8.66 -7.16 51.14
C SER A 61 8.68 -6.37 49.84
N LEU A 62 9.63 -6.67 48.96
CA LEU A 62 9.51 -6.29 47.56
C LEU A 62 8.32 -7.08 47.02
N ALA A 63 7.13 -6.49 47.14
CA ALA A 63 6.04 -6.85 46.26
C ALA A 63 6.57 -6.62 44.84
N SER A 64 6.77 -7.72 44.11
CA SER A 64 7.02 -7.72 42.69
C SER A 64 5.98 -6.81 42.04
N GLN A 65 6.42 -5.66 41.53
CA GLN A 65 5.64 -4.94 40.56
C GLN A 65 5.57 -5.84 39.34
N GLU A 66 4.53 -6.66 39.27
CA GLU A 66 4.11 -7.25 38.02
C GLU A 66 3.83 -6.08 37.09
N SER A 67 4.77 -5.84 36.17
CA SER A 67 4.50 -4.97 35.04
C SER A 67 3.33 -5.59 34.31
N ILE A 68 2.14 -4.98 34.47
CA ILE A 68 0.99 -5.27 33.63
C ILE A 68 1.37 -4.78 32.24
N THR A 69 2.11 -5.60 31.50
CA THR A 69 2.14 -5.55 30.05
C THR A 69 0.76 -6.01 29.61
N SER A 70 -0.20 -5.09 29.62
CA SER A 70 -1.48 -5.33 28.95
C SER A 70 -1.14 -5.52 27.48
N GLN A 71 -1.03 -6.78 27.06
CA GLN A 71 -1.01 -7.08 25.64
C GLN A 71 -2.25 -6.43 25.03
N PRO A 72 -2.10 -5.63 23.95
CA PRO A 72 -3.26 -5.10 23.26
C PRO A 72 -4.15 -6.29 22.93
N SER A 73 -5.39 -6.26 23.42
CA SER A 73 -6.39 -7.29 23.16
C SER A 73 -6.36 -7.59 21.67
N ALA A 74 -6.08 -8.85 21.30
CA ALA A 74 -6.07 -9.28 19.91
C ALA A 74 -7.41 -8.86 19.29
N MET A 75 -7.39 -7.77 18.53
CA MET A 75 -8.59 -7.27 17.88
C MET A 75 -9.03 -8.37 16.92
N SER A 76 -10.23 -8.92 17.15
CA SER A 76 -10.83 -9.85 16.19
C SER A 76 -11.17 -9.04 14.94
N TYR A 77 -10.38 -9.21 13.88
CA TYR A 77 -10.65 -8.64 12.57
C TYR A 77 -11.04 -9.74 11.58
N MET A 78 -11.82 -9.36 10.57
CA MET A 78 -12.12 -10.25 9.45
C MET A 78 -10.84 -10.53 8.67
N ASN A 79 -10.46 -11.79 8.53
CA ASN A 79 -9.34 -12.20 7.70
C ASN A 79 -9.84 -12.45 6.26
N ALA A 80 -9.47 -11.57 5.33
CA ALA A 80 -9.86 -11.64 3.93
C ALA A 80 -8.64 -11.41 3.02
N ASP A 81 -8.50 -12.26 2.01
CA ASP A 81 -7.48 -12.11 0.96
C ASP A 81 -7.99 -11.20 -0.17
N LEU A 82 -7.07 -10.55 -0.89
CA LEU A 82 -7.40 -9.85 -2.13
C LEU A 82 -7.47 -10.86 -3.28
N ASP A 83 -8.68 -11.14 -3.76
CA ASP A 83 -8.95 -12.14 -4.80
C ASP A 83 -8.63 -11.62 -6.22
N HIS A 84 -9.14 -10.44 -6.58
CA HIS A 84 -8.85 -9.84 -7.87
C HIS A 84 -8.92 -8.31 -7.85
N ILE A 85 -8.31 -7.70 -8.87
CA ILE A 85 -8.51 -6.29 -9.23
C ILE A 85 -8.99 -6.27 -10.68
N ALA A 86 -10.15 -5.65 -10.91
CA ALA A 86 -10.66 -5.39 -12.25
C ALA A 86 -10.16 -4.03 -12.75
N LEU A 87 -9.58 -4.01 -13.96
CA LEU A 87 -9.10 -2.82 -14.63
C LEU A 87 -9.85 -2.64 -15.94
N ASP A 88 -10.46 -1.46 -16.09
CA ASP A 88 -11.02 -1.04 -17.37
C ASP A 88 -9.89 -0.55 -18.29
N CYS A 89 -9.81 -1.14 -19.48
CA CYS A 89 -8.83 -0.82 -20.50
C CYS A 89 -9.39 0.23 -21.47
N LYS A 90 -8.63 1.30 -21.67
CA LYS A 90 -8.88 2.33 -22.69
C LYS A 90 -8.59 1.81 -24.10
N SER A 91 -7.63 0.90 -24.20
CA SER A 91 -7.18 0.22 -25.42
C SER A 91 -7.59 -1.26 -25.42
N ASP A 92 -7.06 -2.06 -26.35
CA ASP A 92 -7.33 -3.50 -26.37
C ASP A 92 -6.82 -4.14 -25.07
N PRO A 93 -7.64 -4.91 -24.33
CA PRO A 93 -7.19 -5.64 -23.14
C PRO A 93 -5.93 -6.48 -23.34
N LEU A 94 -5.68 -7.00 -24.56
CA LEU A 94 -4.48 -7.77 -24.86
C LEU A 94 -3.21 -6.93 -24.87
N ASP A 95 -3.28 -5.66 -25.30
CA ASP A 95 -2.12 -4.77 -25.30
C ASP A 95 -1.65 -4.49 -23.85
N LEU A 96 -2.61 -4.26 -22.96
CA LEU A 96 -2.32 -4.07 -21.55
C LEU A 96 -1.81 -5.37 -20.92
N LEU A 97 -2.46 -6.51 -21.18
CA LEU A 97 -2.01 -7.81 -20.70
C LEU A 97 -0.57 -8.11 -21.13
N ASP A 98 -0.20 -7.87 -22.39
CA ASP A 98 1.14 -8.11 -22.91
C ASP A 98 2.21 -7.29 -22.18
N PHE A 99 1.87 -6.08 -21.72
CA PHE A 99 2.75 -5.31 -20.85
C PHE A 99 2.96 -6.01 -19.50
N TYR A 100 1.89 -6.43 -18.82
CA TYR A 100 1.98 -7.09 -17.50
C TYR A 100 2.72 -8.44 -17.58
N VAL A 101 2.48 -9.22 -18.64
CA VAL A 101 3.23 -10.46 -18.88
C VAL A 101 4.68 -10.15 -19.18
N SER A 102 4.96 -9.26 -20.13
CA SER A 102 6.32 -9.10 -20.62
C SER A 102 7.22 -8.32 -19.64
N VAL A 103 6.68 -7.32 -18.93
CA VAL A 103 7.44 -6.49 -17.98
C VAL A 103 7.44 -7.10 -16.60
N PHE A 104 6.27 -7.51 -16.09
CA PHE A 104 6.12 -8.02 -14.73
C PHE A 104 6.18 -9.55 -14.61
N ASN A 105 6.24 -10.28 -15.74
CA ASN A 105 6.36 -11.75 -15.76
C ASN A 105 5.22 -12.44 -15.00
N PHE A 106 4.03 -11.86 -15.09
CA PHE A 106 2.82 -12.49 -14.59
C PHE A 106 2.30 -13.54 -15.58
N GLU A 107 1.61 -14.54 -15.05
CA GLU A 107 1.08 -15.65 -15.84
C GLU A 107 -0.21 -15.20 -16.55
N PRO A 108 -0.31 -15.29 -17.88
CA PRO A 108 -1.53 -14.97 -18.62
C PRO A 108 -2.61 -16.03 -18.42
N LEU A 109 -3.86 -15.59 -18.31
CA LEU A 109 -5.04 -16.46 -18.18
C LEU A 109 -6.11 -16.04 -19.19
N LYS A 110 -6.85 -17.03 -19.71
CA LYS A 110 -8.03 -16.83 -20.58
C LYS A 110 -7.78 -16.05 -21.88
N VAL A 111 -6.51 -15.96 -22.32
CA VAL A 111 -6.11 -15.22 -23.53
C VAL A 111 -6.74 -15.82 -24.79
N GLU A 112 -6.65 -17.14 -24.97
CA GLU A 112 -7.17 -17.78 -26.18
C GLU A 112 -8.70 -17.85 -26.18
N GLU A 113 -9.33 -18.10 -25.03
CA GLU A 113 -10.79 -18.06 -24.91
C GLU A 113 -11.36 -16.66 -25.16
N PHE A 114 -10.64 -15.60 -24.72
CA PHE A 114 -10.97 -14.22 -25.02
C PHE A 114 -10.85 -13.91 -26.51
N LYS A 115 -9.72 -14.27 -27.15
CA LYS A 115 -9.53 -14.11 -28.61
C LYS A 115 -10.60 -14.85 -29.42
N ALA A 116 -11.05 -16.01 -28.93
CA ALA A 116 -12.12 -16.79 -29.55
C ALA A 116 -13.54 -16.24 -29.27
N GLY A 117 -13.68 -15.21 -28.43
CA GLY A 117 -14.98 -14.65 -28.03
C GLY A 117 -15.81 -15.57 -27.12
N THR A 118 -15.19 -16.60 -26.54
CA THR A 118 -15.85 -17.60 -25.67
C THR A 118 -15.74 -17.26 -24.19
N PHE A 119 -14.88 -16.30 -23.84
CA PHE A 119 -14.73 -15.76 -22.50
C PHE A 119 -14.61 -14.22 -22.56
N PRO A 120 -15.20 -13.46 -21.63
CA PRO A 120 -15.43 -12.03 -21.81
C PRO A 120 -14.20 -11.12 -21.62
N PHE A 121 -13.18 -11.56 -20.89
CA PHE A 121 -11.98 -10.76 -20.59
C PHE A 121 -10.76 -11.66 -20.35
N PRO A 122 -9.55 -11.25 -20.73
CA PRO A 122 -8.34 -11.95 -20.31
C PRO A 122 -7.86 -11.44 -18.94
N SER A 123 -6.97 -12.20 -18.30
CA SER A 123 -6.46 -11.87 -16.96
C SER A 123 -4.98 -12.20 -16.83
N VAL A 124 -4.32 -11.71 -15.78
CA VAL A 124 -3.01 -12.22 -15.33
C VAL A 124 -3.04 -12.67 -13.88
N ARG A 125 -2.29 -13.72 -13.56
CA ARG A 125 -2.09 -14.18 -12.18
C ARG A 125 -0.85 -13.53 -11.56
N THR A 126 -1.05 -12.91 -10.41
CA THR A 126 0.01 -12.23 -9.65
C THR A 126 0.46 -13.04 -8.43
N SER A 127 -0.40 -13.93 -7.93
CA SER A 127 -0.09 -14.88 -6.86
C SER A 127 -0.98 -16.13 -6.94
N ALA A 128 -0.77 -17.10 -6.05
CA ALA A 128 -1.66 -18.25 -5.91
C ALA A 128 -3.14 -17.87 -5.67
N LYS A 129 -3.40 -16.67 -5.12
CA LYS A 129 -4.74 -16.24 -4.71
C LYS A 129 -5.22 -14.95 -5.40
N THR A 130 -4.40 -14.31 -6.21
CA THR A 130 -4.71 -12.98 -6.76
C THR A 130 -4.54 -12.92 -8.26
N ILE A 131 -5.52 -12.32 -8.94
CA ILE A 131 -5.50 -12.05 -10.39
C ILE A 131 -5.81 -10.58 -10.71
N LEU A 132 -5.41 -10.12 -11.90
CA LEU A 132 -5.87 -8.86 -12.50
C LEU A 132 -6.73 -9.19 -13.72
N ASP A 133 -7.93 -8.64 -13.78
CA ASP A 133 -8.88 -8.83 -14.89
C ASP A 133 -8.93 -7.58 -15.76
N PHE A 134 -8.85 -7.74 -17.08
CA PHE A 134 -8.76 -6.63 -18.04
C PHE A 134 -10.04 -6.51 -18.87
N PHE A 135 -10.84 -5.49 -18.60
CA PHE A 135 -12.14 -5.29 -19.26
C PHE A 135 -12.03 -4.31 -20.42
N ALA A 136 -12.56 -4.68 -21.59
CA ALA A 136 -12.72 -3.74 -22.68
C ALA A 136 -13.78 -2.70 -22.35
N THR A 137 -13.46 -1.42 -22.55
CA THR A 137 -14.45 -0.35 -22.40
C THR A 137 -15.23 -0.15 -23.69
N SER A 138 -16.54 0.10 -23.57
CA SER A 138 -17.34 0.50 -24.73
C SER A 138 -16.87 1.88 -25.21
N LYS A 139 -16.55 2.01 -26.49
CA LYS A 139 -16.19 3.30 -27.11
C LYS A 139 -17.32 4.34 -27.01
N ASP A 140 -18.55 3.86 -26.83
CA ASP A 140 -19.76 4.68 -26.72
C ASP A 140 -20.21 4.86 -25.26
N ASP A 141 -19.39 4.46 -24.27
CA ASP A 141 -19.74 4.68 -22.86
C ASP A 141 -19.79 6.20 -22.57
N PRO A 142 -20.96 6.76 -22.18
CA PRO A 142 -21.06 8.17 -21.83
C PRO A 142 -20.26 8.55 -20.57
N ASN A 143 -19.82 7.55 -19.79
CA ASN A 143 -18.95 7.69 -18.63
C ASN A 143 -17.73 6.78 -18.78
N PRO A 144 -16.80 7.08 -19.70
CA PRO A 144 -15.60 6.26 -19.86
C PRO A 144 -14.86 6.22 -18.51
N PRO A 145 -14.33 5.05 -18.13
CA PRO A 145 -13.69 4.90 -16.84
C PRO A 145 -12.55 5.88 -16.72
N LYS A 146 -12.65 6.71 -15.69
CA LYS A 146 -11.56 7.59 -15.30
C LYS A 146 -10.52 6.66 -14.71
N GLY A 147 -9.50 6.33 -15.50
CA GLY A 147 -8.35 5.54 -15.02
C GLY A 147 -7.87 6.03 -13.65
N LEU A 148 -7.14 5.18 -12.92
CA LEU A 148 -6.72 5.48 -11.56
C LEU A 148 -6.15 6.91 -11.48
N ARG A 149 -6.67 7.74 -10.56
CA ARG A 149 -6.09 9.07 -10.30
C ARG A 149 -4.59 8.88 -10.04
N GLN A 150 -3.73 9.83 -10.40
CA GLN A 150 -2.27 9.67 -10.28
C GLN A 150 -1.77 9.24 -8.88
N SER A 151 -2.54 9.48 -7.81
CA SER A 151 -2.23 9.04 -6.44
C SER A 151 -2.63 7.60 -6.12
N ASN A 152 -3.54 7.02 -6.90
CA ASN A 152 -4.08 5.69 -6.70
C ASN A 152 -3.16 4.66 -7.37
N HIS A 153 -2.81 3.61 -6.63
CA HIS A 153 -1.96 2.53 -7.10
C HIS A 153 -2.37 1.24 -6.40
N PHE A 154 -1.97 0.11 -6.96
CA PHE A 154 -1.97 -1.17 -6.26
C PHE A 154 -0.54 -1.65 -6.10
N CYS A 155 -0.27 -2.29 -4.95
CA CYS A 155 1.07 -2.69 -4.55
C CYS A 155 1.20 -4.21 -4.50
N PHE A 156 2.20 -4.75 -5.18
CA PHE A 156 2.62 -6.14 -5.04
C PHE A 156 3.82 -6.24 -4.12
N ALA A 157 3.65 -6.96 -3.02
CA ALA A 157 4.76 -7.40 -2.19
C ALA A 157 5.43 -8.61 -2.87
N VAL A 158 6.73 -8.52 -3.11
CA VAL A 158 7.54 -9.52 -3.81
C VAL A 158 8.74 -9.94 -2.97
N SER A 159 9.32 -11.10 -3.30
CA SER A 159 10.58 -11.54 -2.70
C SER A 159 11.75 -10.64 -3.11
N LYS A 160 12.89 -10.74 -2.41
CA LYS A 160 14.10 -10.00 -2.81
C LYS A 160 14.64 -10.45 -4.18
N SER A 161 14.53 -11.73 -4.51
CA SER A 161 14.95 -12.25 -5.83
C SER A 161 14.05 -11.71 -6.94
N ASP A 162 12.72 -11.79 -6.78
CA ASP A 162 11.78 -11.27 -7.77
C ASP A 162 11.93 -9.76 -7.96
N TRP A 163 12.23 -9.03 -6.87
CA TRP A 163 12.55 -7.61 -6.91
C TRP A 163 13.77 -7.31 -7.78
N ASP A 164 14.87 -8.06 -7.61
CA ASP A 164 16.08 -7.85 -8.39
C ASP A 164 15.84 -8.17 -9.87
N GLU A 165 15.14 -9.27 -10.15
CA GLU A 165 14.76 -9.66 -11.52
C GLU A 165 13.82 -8.64 -12.18
N LEU A 166 12.87 -8.08 -11.43
CA LEU A 166 12.01 -7.01 -11.90
C LEU A 166 12.85 -5.79 -12.32
N ARG A 167 13.80 -5.37 -11.49
CA ARG A 167 14.66 -4.21 -11.81
C ARG A 167 15.51 -4.43 -13.06
N VAL A 168 15.99 -5.65 -13.28
CA VAL A 168 16.68 -6.02 -14.52
C VAL A 168 15.74 -5.88 -15.71
N ARG A 169 14.54 -6.48 -15.65
CA ARG A 169 13.54 -6.41 -16.73
C ARG A 169 13.11 -4.98 -17.06
N LEU A 170 12.89 -4.14 -16.04
CA LEU A 170 12.54 -2.73 -16.24
C LEU A 170 13.63 -1.99 -17.02
N LYS A 171 14.90 -2.22 -16.67
CA LYS A 171 16.04 -1.63 -17.38
C LYS A 171 16.16 -2.14 -18.82
N GLU A 172 16.05 -3.44 -19.03
CA GLU A 172 16.16 -4.06 -20.35
C GLU A 172 15.06 -3.60 -21.31
N LYS A 173 13.83 -3.48 -20.79
CA LYS A 173 12.65 -3.04 -21.55
C LYS A 173 12.51 -1.51 -21.62
N LYS A 174 13.43 -0.77 -20.99
CA LYS A 174 13.44 0.71 -20.96
C LYS A 174 12.12 1.27 -20.41
N VAL A 175 11.59 0.64 -19.37
CA VAL A 175 10.39 1.10 -18.66
C VAL A 175 10.84 2.05 -17.56
N ASP A 176 10.37 3.29 -17.63
CA ASP A 176 10.70 4.32 -16.64
C ASP A 176 10.02 4.06 -15.30
N THR A 177 10.77 4.24 -14.22
CA THR A 177 10.23 4.26 -12.86
C THR A 177 9.86 5.68 -12.45
N MET A 178 8.90 5.83 -11.53
CA MET A 178 8.56 7.12 -10.94
C MET A 178 9.57 7.50 -9.85
N GLY A 179 10.84 7.62 -10.25
CA GLY A 179 11.99 7.89 -9.40
C GLY A 179 12.69 6.62 -8.87
N GLU A 180 13.70 6.86 -8.05
CA GLU A 180 14.54 5.81 -7.46
C GLU A 180 13.79 5.01 -6.36
N PRO A 181 14.21 3.75 -6.11
CA PRO A 181 13.73 2.97 -4.98
C PRO A 181 13.87 3.73 -3.66
N LYS A 182 12.82 3.71 -2.84
CA LYS A 182 12.80 4.41 -1.54
C LYS A 182 12.10 3.60 -0.48
N GLU A 183 12.53 3.77 0.76
CA GLU A 183 11.87 3.19 1.92
C GLU A 183 10.51 3.85 2.16
N ARG A 184 9.49 3.02 2.41
CA ARG A 184 8.09 3.40 2.60
C ARG A 184 7.43 2.46 3.61
N SER A 185 6.55 3.03 4.44
CA SER A 185 5.71 2.26 5.36
C SER A 185 4.66 1.43 4.60
N GLY A 186 4.39 0.20 5.04
CA GLY A 186 3.46 -0.72 4.41
C GLY A 186 2.84 -1.74 5.36
N ALA A 187 2.10 -2.69 4.78
CA ALA A 187 1.31 -3.65 5.53
C ALA A 187 2.12 -4.53 6.49
N ARG A 188 3.41 -4.76 6.21
CA ARG A 188 4.33 -5.56 7.02
C ARG A 188 5.43 -4.72 7.69
N GLY A 189 5.19 -3.43 7.90
CA GLY A 189 6.21 -2.47 8.36
C GLY A 189 6.93 -1.79 7.20
N ASP A 190 8.17 -1.38 7.42
CA ASP A 190 8.94 -0.63 6.42
C ASP A 190 9.54 -1.55 5.35
N GLY A 191 9.34 -1.15 4.09
CA GLY A 191 9.83 -1.85 2.91
C GLY A 191 10.37 -0.88 1.87
N VAL A 192 11.06 -1.40 0.86
CA VAL A 192 11.59 -0.59 -0.24
C VAL A 192 10.66 -0.70 -1.42
N SER A 193 10.20 0.44 -1.94
CA SER A 193 9.21 0.53 -3.01
C SER A 193 9.79 1.13 -4.29
N ILE A 194 9.31 0.63 -5.43
CA ILE A 194 9.40 1.29 -6.74
C ILE A 194 8.00 1.42 -7.33
N TYR A 195 7.81 2.46 -8.13
CA TYR A 195 6.55 2.75 -8.80
C TYR A 195 6.80 2.78 -10.30
N VAL A 196 5.92 2.12 -11.05
CA VAL A 196 5.98 2.02 -12.51
C VAL A 196 4.62 2.41 -13.06
N LYS A 197 4.60 3.08 -14.21
CA LYS A 197 3.37 3.32 -14.95
C LYS A 197 3.20 2.26 -16.03
N ASP A 198 2.00 1.72 -16.14
CA ASP A 198 1.64 0.90 -17.29
C ASP A 198 1.30 1.78 -18.52
N PRO A 199 1.08 1.20 -19.72
CA PRO A 199 0.78 1.94 -20.94
C PRO A 199 -0.48 2.81 -20.86
N GLU A 200 -1.37 2.54 -19.90
CA GLU A 200 -2.61 3.30 -19.70
C GLU A 200 -2.52 4.30 -18.52
N GLU A 201 -1.31 4.50 -18.00
CA GLU A 201 -0.96 5.39 -16.89
C GLU A 201 -1.44 4.92 -15.52
N ASN A 202 -1.82 3.64 -15.35
CA ASN A 202 -2.06 3.09 -14.02
C ASN A 202 -0.72 2.98 -13.27
N VAL A 203 -0.72 3.37 -12.00
CA VAL A 203 0.47 3.29 -11.16
C VAL A 203 0.50 1.93 -10.47
N VAL A 204 1.56 1.17 -10.73
CA VAL A 204 1.84 -0.13 -10.10
C VAL A 204 3.01 0.04 -9.15
N GLU A 205 2.81 -0.30 -7.88
CA GLU A 205 3.87 -0.36 -6.89
C GLU A 205 4.39 -1.78 -6.76
N PHE A 206 5.71 -1.93 -6.72
CA PHE A 206 6.34 -3.15 -6.22
C PHE A 206 7.07 -2.82 -4.94
N ARG A 207 7.08 -3.78 -4.02
CA ARG A 207 7.73 -3.65 -2.73
C ARG A 207 8.36 -4.95 -2.28
N TYR A 208 9.54 -4.88 -1.70
CA TYR A 208 10.07 -5.97 -0.88
C TYR A 208 10.34 -5.47 0.54
N TYR A 209 10.34 -6.40 1.50
CA TYR A 209 10.59 -6.12 2.91
C TYR A 209 12.01 -6.60 3.29
N PRO A 210 12.99 -5.72 3.52
CA PRO A 210 14.38 -6.12 3.79
C PRO A 210 14.55 -7.02 5.02
N HIS A 211 13.64 -6.92 5.99
CA HIS A 211 13.69 -7.72 7.21
C HIS A 211 13.13 -9.15 7.03
N GLU A 212 12.51 -9.44 5.87
CA GLU A 212 12.01 -10.77 5.47
C GLU A 212 12.95 -11.45 4.44
N ALA A 213 14.00 -10.74 3.98
CA ALA A 213 14.85 -11.10 2.86
C ALA A 213 16.08 -11.93 3.25
#